data_AF-A0A265UVP0-F1
#
_entry.id   AF-A0A265UVP0-F1
#
_cell.length_a   1.000
_cell.length_b   1.000
_cell.length_c   1.000
_cell.angle_alpha   90.00
_cell.angle_beta   90.00
_cell.angle_gamma   90.00
#
_symmetry.space_group_name_H-M   'P 1'
#
loop_
_entity.id
_entity.type
_entity.pdbx_description
1 polymer ?
#
loop_
_entity_poly.entity_id
_entity_poly.type
_entity_poly.pdbx_seq_one_letter_code
_entity_poly.pdbx_strand_id
1 'polypeptide(L)' 'MDKNLQNIQKKLTCSKSKKLSMKKFILKWYPIILAFICLLYSVGLGLYGMTEEARYSAHWPATILLFAIAIRQRRTS' A
#
# COMPACT_ATOMS: atom_id res chain seq x y z
N MET A 1 16.80 -7.93 46.07
CA MET A 1 16.02 -7.27 44.99
C MET A 1 14.98 -8.27 44.49
N ASP A 2 13.69 -8.00 44.70
CA ASP A 2 12.60 -8.97 44.57
C ASP A 2 12.35 -9.38 43.09
N LYS A 3 12.28 -10.70 42.84
CA LYS A 3 12.04 -11.32 41.53
C LYS A 3 10.66 -10.95 40.96
N ASN A 4 9.67 -10.62 41.80
CA ASN A 4 8.35 -10.18 41.35
C ASN A 4 8.39 -8.82 40.64
N LEU A 5 9.24 -7.90 41.11
CA LEU A 5 9.32 -6.56 40.55
C LEU A 5 9.91 -6.55 39.13
N GLN A 6 10.85 -7.47 38.85
CA GLN A 6 11.40 -7.69 37.51
C GLN A 6 10.35 -8.25 36.54
N ASN A 7 9.44 -9.11 37.02
CA ASN A 7 8.40 -9.71 36.17
C ASN A 7 7.29 -8.70 35.82
N ILE A 8 6.96 -7.80 36.77
CA ILE A 8 6.00 -6.71 36.56
C ILE A 8 6.55 -5.67 35.56
N GLN A 9 7.83 -5.29 35.67
CA GLN A 9 8.49 -4.40 34.69
C GLN A 9 8.57 -5.03 33.28
N LYS A 10 8.81 -6.35 33.19
CA LYS A 10 8.75 -7.10 31.91
C LYS A 10 7.35 -7.10 31.28
N LYS A 11 6.29 -7.14 32.10
CA LYS A 11 4.91 -7.12 31.63
C LYS A 11 4.48 -5.74 31.12
N LEU A 12 4.97 -4.67 31.75
CA LEU A 12 4.68 -3.29 31.34
C LEU A 12 5.44 -2.85 30.08
N THR A 13 6.65 -3.37 29.86
CA THR A 13 7.44 -3.11 28.63
C THR A 13 6.97 -3.91 27.40
N CYS A 14 6.04 -4.84 27.56
CA CYS A 14 5.46 -5.63 26.46
C CYS A 14 4.43 -4.86 25.61
N SER A 15 3.89 -3.74 26.13
CA SER A 15 2.99 -2.87 25.36
C SER A 15 3.81 -2.02 24.38
N LYS A 16 4.32 -2.68 23.33
CA LYS A 16 5.01 -2.07 22.20
C LYS A 16 4.07 -1.06 21.55
N SER A 17 4.29 0.22 21.82
CA SER A 17 3.70 1.32 21.08
C SER A 17 3.98 1.11 19.58
N LYS A 18 2.93 0.76 18.81
CA LYS A 18 3.00 0.70 17.35
C LYS A 18 3.22 2.13 16.85
N LYS A 19 4.49 2.51 16.66
CA LYS A 19 4.84 3.73 15.94
C LYS A 19 4.19 3.69 14.56
N LEU A 20 3.14 4.49 14.37
CA LEU A 20 2.47 4.66 13.09
C LEU A 20 3.35 5.60 12.25
N SER A 21 4.36 5.01 11.59
CA SER A 21 5.25 5.76 10.72
C SER A 21 4.48 6.26 9.51
N MET A 22 4.57 7.56 9.21
CA MET A 22 4.03 8.21 8.00
C MET A 22 4.33 7.41 6.71
N LYS A 23 5.45 6.68 6.70
CA LYS A 23 5.85 5.75 5.62
C LYS A 23 4.77 4.68 5.33
N LYS A 24 4.08 4.17 6.35
CA LYS A 24 3.00 3.16 6.20
C LYS A 24 1.78 3.72 5.49
N PHE A 25 1.51 5.02 5.67
CA PHE A 25 0.39 5.68 5.01
C PHE A 25 0.68 5.87 3.52
N ILE A 26 1.89 6.37 3.20
CA ILE A 26 2.34 6.53 1.80
C ILE A 26 2.39 5.18 1.09
N LEU A 27 2.95 4.14 1.71
CA LEU A 27 2.98 2.78 1.14
C LEU A 27 1.59 2.18 0.91
N LYS A 28 0.58 2.63 1.66
CA LYS A 28 -0.81 2.20 1.46
C LYS A 28 -1.47 2.90 0.26
N TRP A 29 -1.21 4.20 0.08
CA TRP A 29 -1.88 5.03 -0.93
C TRP A 29 -1.13 5.14 -2.26
N TYR A 30 0.18 4.86 -2.28
CA TYR A 30 1.03 4.88 -3.47
C TYR A 30 0.45 4.10 -4.67
N PRO A 31 0.03 2.83 -4.54
CA PRO A 31 -0.50 2.09 -5.70
C PRO A 31 -1.82 2.64 -6.24
N ILE A 32 -2.64 3.28 -5.40
CA ILE A 32 -3.91 3.89 -5.80
C ILE A 32 -3.66 5.15 -6.65
N ILE A 33 -2.74 6.01 -6.22
CA ILE A 33 -2.35 7.21 -6.96
C ILE A 33 -1.70 6.83 -8.29
N LEU A 34 -0.83 5.82 -8.29
CA LEU A 34 -0.17 5.32 -9.49
C LEU A 34 -1.17 4.77 -10.52
N ALA A 35 -2.14 3.97 -10.07
CA ALA A 35 -3.22 3.47 -10.94
C ALA A 35 -4.05 4.62 -11.52
N PHE A 36 -4.36 5.64 -10.72
CA PHE A 36 -5.11 6.81 -11.20
C PHE A 36 -4.37 7.59 -12.29
N ILE A 37 -3.04 7.75 -12.16
CA ILE A 37 -2.22 8.40 -13.20
C ILE A 37 -2.19 7.56 -14.48
N CYS A 38 -2.05 6.22 -14.38
CA CYS A 38 -2.13 5.35 -15.56
C CYS A 38 -3.49 5.41 -16.24
N LEU A 39 -4.57 5.51 -15.47
CA LEU A 39 -5.92 5.67 -16.00
C LEU A 39 -6.04 7.00 -16.77
N LEU A 40 -5.57 8.10 -16.21
CA LEU A 40 -5.55 9.41 -16.88
C LEU A 40 -4.69 9.38 -18.15
N TYR A 41 -3.57 8.67 -18.14
CA TYR A 41 -2.72 8.49 -19.33
C TYR A 41 -3.46 7.74 -20.45
N SER A 42 -4.15 6.64 -20.12
CA SER A 42 -4.98 5.90 -21.07
C SER A 42 -6.12 6.74 -21.64
N VAL A 43 -6.83 7.50 -20.79
CA VAL A 43 -7.90 8.42 -21.22
C VAL A 43 -7.33 9.54 -22.10
N GLY A 44 -6.19 10.12 -21.72
CA GLY A 44 -5.54 11.18 -22.49
C GLY A 44 -5.11 10.73 -23.89
N LEU A 45 -4.56 9.53 -24.01
CA LEU A 45 -4.24 8.91 -25.31
C LEU A 45 -5.51 8.67 -26.15
N GLY A 46 -6.58 8.21 -25.51
CA GLY A 46 -7.87 8.01 -26.17
C GLY A 46 -8.45 9.31 -26.74
N LEU A 47 -8.33 10.43 -26.01
CA LEU A 47 -8.72 11.76 -26.48
C LEU A 47 -7.85 12.27 -27.64
N TYR A 48 -6.58 11.86 -27.68
CA TYR A 48 -5.64 12.18 -28.77
C TYR A 48 -5.84 11.31 -30.04
N GLY A 49 -6.79 10.36 -30.03
CA GLY A 49 -7.07 9.47 -31.15
C GLY A 49 -6.17 8.23 -31.24
N MET A 50 -5.32 7.99 -30.24
CA MET A 50 -4.41 6.84 -30.15
C MET A 50 -5.09 5.67 -29.40
N THR A 51 -6.06 5.04 -30.06
CA THR A 51 -6.96 4.07 -29.43
C THR A 51 -6.30 2.73 -29.08
N GLU A 52 -5.32 2.29 -29.88
CA GLU A 52 -4.60 1.05 -29.64
C GLU A 52 -3.72 1.14 -28.40
N GLU A 53 -3.02 2.25 -28.25
CA GLU A 53 -2.18 2.58 -27.12
C GLU A 53 -3.02 2.83 -25.86
N ALA A 54 -4.17 3.50 -26.02
CA ALA A 54 -5.12 3.68 -24.92
C ALA A 54 -5.59 2.33 -24.37
N ARG A 55 -5.94 1.38 -25.23
CA ARG A 55 -6.41 0.04 -24.81
C ARG A 55 -5.28 -0.80 -24.21
N TYR A 56 -4.08 -0.70 -24.77
CA TYR A 56 -2.88 -1.32 -24.17
C TYR A 56 -2.56 -0.72 -22.80
N SER A 57 -2.73 0.59 -22.57
CA SER A 57 -2.45 1.19 -21.27
C SER A 57 -3.61 1.06 -20.27
N ALA A 58 -4.84 0.82 -20.72
CA ALA A 58 -6.04 0.74 -19.88
C ALA A 58 -6.02 -0.42 -18.87
N HIS A 59 -5.31 -1.51 -19.16
CA HIS A 59 -5.29 -2.68 -18.26
C HIS A 59 -4.27 -2.55 -17.10
N TRP A 60 -3.25 -1.70 -17.26
CA TRP A 60 -2.20 -1.46 -16.26
C TRP A 60 -2.72 -0.99 -14.89
N PRO A 61 -3.70 -0.07 -14.79
CA PRO A 61 -4.26 0.30 -13.50
C PRO A 61 -4.91 -0.90 -12.76
N ALA A 62 -5.52 -1.85 -13.48
CA ALA A 62 -6.12 -3.03 -12.87
C ALA A 62 -5.06 -3.99 -12.30
N THR A 63 -3.96 -4.23 -13.02
CA THR A 63 -2.88 -5.11 -12.56
C THR A 63 -2.13 -4.50 -11.37
N ILE A 64 -1.86 -3.19 -11.39
CA ILE A 64 -1.25 -2.46 -10.26
C ILE A 64 -2.09 -2.61 -9.00
N LEU A 65 -3.42 -2.47 -9.12
CA LEU A 65 -4.34 -2.59 -7.99
C LEU A 65 -4.42 -4.03 -7.46
N LEU A 66 -4.45 -5.02 -8.36
CA LEU A 66 -4.45 -6.44 -8.01
C LEU A 66 -3.17 -6.84 -7.25
N PHE A 67 -2.00 -6.44 -7.75
CA PHE A 67 -0.72 -6.68 -7.07
C PHE A 67 -0.64 -5.96 -5.73
N ALA A 68 -1.15 -4.73 -5.65
CA ALA A 68 -1.19 -3.99 -4.39
C ALA A 68 -2.02 -4.72 -3.32
N ILE A 69 -3.16 -5.29 -3.70
CA ILE A 69 -4.01 -6.09 -2.81
C ILE A 69 -3.32 -7.41 -2.44
N ALA A 70 -2.77 -8.15 -3.40
CA ALA A 70 -2.09 -9.42 -3.15
C ALA A 70 -0.91 -9.27 -2.16
N ILE A 71 -0.09 -8.24 -2.33
CA ILE A 71 1.03 -7.96 -1.40
C ILE A 71 0.50 -7.57 -0.01
N ARG A 72 -0.63 -6.85 0.05
CA ARG A 72 -1.26 -6.44 1.31
C ARG A 72 -1.86 -7.62 2.06
N GLN A 73 -2.42 -8.59 1.34
CA GLN A 73 -2.88 -9.87 1.91
C GLN A 73 -1.71 -10.66 2.49
N ARG A 74 -0.58 -10.82 1.77
CA ARG A 74 0.61 -11.55 2.27
C ARG A 74 1.17 -10.93 3.56
N ARG A 75 1.20 -9.60 3.68
CA ARG A 75 1.77 -8.90 4.84
C ARG A 75 0.90 -8.93 6.10
N THR A 76 -0.31 -9.47 6.02
CA THR A 76 -1.28 -9.56 7.12
C THR A 76 -1.36 -10.97 7.72
N SER A 77 -0.62 -11.95 7.16
CA SER A 77 -0.45 -13.28 7.75
C SER A 77 0.60 -13.32 8.85
#